data_AF-A0A316HCY2-F1
#
_entry.id   AF-A0A316HCY2-F1
#
_cell.length_a   1.000
_cell.length_b   1.000
_cell.length_c   1.000
_cell.angle_alpha   90.00
_cell.angle_beta   90.00
_cell.angle_gamma   90.00
#
_symmetry.space_group_name_H-M   'P 1'
#
loop_
_entity.id
_entity.type
_entity.pdbx_description
1 polymer ?
#
loop_
_entity_poly.entity_id
_entity_poly.type
_entity_poly.pdbx_seq_one_letter_code
_entity_poly.pdbx_strand_id
1 'polypeptide(L)'
;MKETLDSISKLGWAFIGSLISLIVYIVLERFKNRGALFSFSRKFNSLGTSINDSFHGNIKVLYDTRIVKHLNFVTLNITNESNSDFENVVVKCWVDVNSQFLSFNAFHDNYRTNIKLEDNFYEERNRRVNEIDEYNAQKNEGDIDPQEITNNYNFILKNLEWNVPVWNRKDSVTFNFIIENFNGEVPILMHPIEKKGIKLIEAESIDRRNTRLGKWMIILGHLVYALCVCTILFSENIEKKDLIIFSILGGLSLWIGLLLYKIFEYIKSFFK
;
A
#
# COMPACT_ATOMS: atom_id res chain seq x y z
N MET A 1 -59.32 -1.89 6.10
CA MET A 1 -58.68 -2.83 7.06
C MET A 1 -57.93 -3.98 6.38
N LYS A 2 -58.50 -4.68 5.37
CA LYS A 2 -57.74 -5.68 4.60
C LYS A 2 -56.59 -5.06 3.78
N GLU A 3 -56.81 -3.90 3.16
CA GLU A 3 -55.79 -3.20 2.36
C GLU A 3 -54.61 -2.69 3.21
N THR A 4 -54.90 -2.19 4.42
CA THR A 4 -53.86 -1.73 5.35
C THR A 4 -53.02 -2.89 5.87
N LEU A 5 -53.63 -4.05 6.14
CA LEU A 5 -52.90 -5.26 6.54
C LEU A 5 -52.00 -5.81 5.42
N ASP A 6 -52.47 -5.72 4.17
CA ASP A 6 -51.71 -6.16 2.99
C ASP A 6 -50.53 -5.22 2.70
N SER A 7 -50.68 -3.92 2.93
CA SER A 7 -49.59 -2.94 2.82
C SER A 7 -48.49 -3.18 3.88
N ILE A 8 -48.87 -3.47 5.13
CA ILE A 8 -47.93 -3.75 6.22
C ILE A 8 -47.13 -5.04 5.95
N SER A 9 -47.78 -6.10 5.45
CA SER A 9 -47.08 -7.36 5.15
C SER A 9 -46.09 -7.22 3.99
N LYS A 10 -46.42 -6.42 2.97
CA LYS A 10 -45.52 -6.09 1.85
C LYS A 10 -44.26 -5.34 2.32
N LEU A 11 -44.43 -4.39 3.25
CA LEU A 11 -43.31 -3.67 3.87
C LEU A 11 -42.41 -4.59 4.69
N GLY A 12 -42.99 -5.55 5.41
CA GLY A 12 -42.24 -6.55 6.17
C GLY A 12 -41.32 -7.42 5.31
N TRP A 13 -41.81 -7.90 4.16
CA TRP A 13 -41.00 -8.72 3.24
C TRP A 13 -39.86 -7.95 2.58
N ALA A 14 -40.09 -6.70 2.20
CA ALA A 14 -39.04 -5.83 1.65
C ALA A 14 -37.92 -5.60 2.67
N PHE A 15 -38.28 -5.42 3.95
CA PHE A 15 -37.32 -5.27 5.04
C PHE A 15 -36.48 -6.54 5.26
N ILE A 16 -37.08 -7.73 5.20
CA ILE A 16 -36.35 -9.00 5.33
C ILE A 16 -35.35 -9.17 4.19
N GLY A 17 -35.73 -8.84 2.96
CA GLY A 17 -34.85 -8.92 1.78
C GLY A 17 -33.62 -8.03 1.90
N SER A 18 -33.76 -6.81 2.41
CA SER A 18 -32.62 -5.90 2.62
C SER A 18 -31.70 -6.39 3.75
N LEU A 19 -32.24 -7.05 4.77
CA LEU A 19 -31.46 -7.60 5.86
C LEU A 19 -30.60 -8.80 5.41
N ILE A 20 -31.16 -9.66 4.57
CA ILE A 20 -30.41 -10.79 3.99
C ILE A 20 -29.28 -10.29 3.10
N SER A 21 -29.53 -9.29 2.23
CA SER A 21 -28.48 -8.77 1.35
C SER A 21 -27.33 -8.13 2.13
N LEU A 22 -27.63 -7.44 3.24
CA LEU A 22 -26.64 -6.92 4.17
C LEU A 22 -25.79 -8.05 4.78
N ILE A 23 -26.42 -9.15 5.23
CA ILE A 23 -25.69 -10.30 5.79
C ILE A 23 -24.75 -10.93 4.76
N VAL A 24 -25.21 -11.19 3.54
CA VAL A 24 -24.34 -11.79 2.50
C VAL A 24 -23.18 -10.85 2.13
N TYR A 25 -23.43 -9.53 2.07
CA TYR A 25 -22.38 -8.53 1.87
C TYR A 25 -21.29 -8.62 2.95
N ILE A 26 -21.68 -8.66 4.23
CA ILE A 26 -20.75 -8.81 5.36
C ILE A 26 -19.92 -10.10 5.25
N VAL A 27 -20.55 -11.22 4.84
CA VAL A 27 -19.86 -12.50 4.67
C VAL A 27 -18.84 -12.44 3.53
N LEU A 28 -19.21 -11.88 2.38
CA LEU A 28 -18.28 -11.72 1.26
C LEU A 28 -17.10 -10.82 1.58
N GLU A 29 -17.35 -9.71 2.28
CA GLU A 29 -16.30 -8.78 2.69
C GLU A 29 -15.27 -9.49 3.59
N ARG A 30 -15.73 -10.38 4.48
CA ARG A 30 -14.85 -11.27 5.26
C ARG A 30 -14.04 -12.22 4.39
N PHE A 31 -14.62 -12.79 3.33
CA PHE A 31 -13.89 -13.70 2.43
C PHE A 31 -12.84 -12.99 1.57
N LYS A 32 -13.14 -11.80 1.06
CA LYS A 32 -12.21 -11.00 0.26
C LYS A 32 -10.98 -10.56 1.07
N ASN A 33 -11.13 -10.38 2.37
CA ASN A 33 -10.07 -9.98 3.30
C ASN A 33 -9.24 -11.15 3.86
N ARG A 34 -9.30 -12.36 3.24
CA ARG A 34 -8.46 -13.49 3.66
C ARG A 34 -6.98 -13.36 3.25
N GLY A 35 -6.68 -12.55 2.24
CA GLY A 35 -5.28 -12.28 1.86
C GLY A 35 -4.63 -11.29 2.84
N ALA A 36 -3.37 -11.52 3.18
CA ALA A 36 -2.60 -10.56 3.96
C ALA A 36 -2.32 -9.34 3.07
N LEU A 37 -2.93 -8.21 3.42
CA LEU A 37 -2.85 -6.96 2.69
C LEU A 37 -2.06 -5.95 3.52
N PHE A 38 -1.00 -5.43 2.90
CA PHE A 38 -0.21 -4.35 3.46
C PHE A 38 -0.35 -3.17 2.53
N SER A 39 -0.71 -2.02 3.09
CA SER A 39 -0.70 -0.76 2.37
C SER A 39 0.64 -0.07 2.62
N PHE A 40 1.14 0.68 1.63
CA PHE A 40 2.30 1.53 1.84
C PHE A 40 2.09 2.93 1.29
N SER A 41 2.74 3.91 1.91
CA SER A 41 2.89 5.25 1.36
C SER A 41 4.34 5.68 1.46
N ARG A 42 4.79 6.45 0.47
CA ARG A 42 6.14 7.03 0.44
C ARG A 42 6.03 8.53 0.33
N LYS A 43 6.83 9.24 1.11
CA LYS A 43 6.98 10.70 1.02
C LYS A 43 8.44 11.02 0.84
N PHE A 44 8.74 11.79 -0.21
CA PHE A 44 10.08 12.27 -0.51
C PHE A 44 10.12 13.76 -0.21
N ASN A 45 11.01 14.16 0.69
CA ASN A 45 11.26 15.56 1.01
C ASN A 45 12.71 15.89 0.70
N SER A 46 12.95 16.80 -0.24
CA SER A 46 14.31 17.27 -0.50
C SER A 46 14.79 18.11 0.69
N LEU A 47 15.95 17.74 1.26
CA LEU A 47 16.61 18.50 2.31
C LEU A 47 17.56 19.56 1.73
N GLY A 48 18.15 19.28 0.56
CA GLY A 48 18.99 20.23 -0.14
C GLY A 48 19.69 19.63 -1.36
N THR A 49 20.11 20.53 -2.26
CA THR A 49 20.88 20.20 -3.46
C THR A 49 22.11 21.11 -3.49
N SER A 50 23.29 20.54 -3.71
CA SER A 50 24.47 21.33 -4.03
C SER A 50 24.36 21.81 -5.47
N ILE A 51 24.40 23.13 -5.68
CA ILE A 51 24.22 23.77 -6.97
C ILE A 51 25.31 24.82 -7.13
N ASN A 52 25.87 24.91 -8.33
CA ASN A 52 26.75 26.00 -8.72
C ASN A 52 26.15 26.66 -9.97
N ASP A 53 25.41 27.75 -9.76
CA ASP A 53 24.67 28.45 -10.80
C ASP A 53 24.97 29.96 -10.75
N SER A 54 24.91 30.64 -11.89
CA SER A 54 25.14 32.08 -11.99
C SER A 54 24.07 32.90 -11.25
N PHE A 55 22.85 32.37 -11.14
CA PHE A 55 21.75 33.05 -10.43
C PHE A 55 21.77 32.81 -8.91
N HIS A 56 22.08 31.59 -8.48
CA HIS A 56 21.97 31.17 -7.08
C HIS A 56 23.32 31.11 -6.34
N GLY A 57 24.43 31.26 -7.06
CA GLY A 57 25.78 31.13 -6.52
C GLY A 57 26.18 29.67 -6.25
N ASN A 58 27.19 29.49 -5.39
CA ASN A 58 27.75 28.20 -5.03
C ASN A 58 27.15 27.72 -3.70
N ILE A 59 26.08 26.92 -3.79
CA ILE A 59 25.43 26.29 -2.66
C ILE A 59 26.04 24.90 -2.48
N LYS A 60 26.60 24.64 -1.31
CA LYS A 60 27.16 23.33 -0.93
C LYS A 60 26.38 22.75 0.24
N VAL A 61 25.81 21.58 0.03
CA VAL A 61 25.20 20.77 1.09
C VAL A 61 26.26 19.82 1.60
N LEU A 62 26.46 19.81 2.92
CA LEU A 62 27.44 18.97 3.59
C LEU A 62 26.73 17.88 4.40
N TYR A 63 27.19 16.64 4.28
CA TYR A 63 26.88 15.55 5.20
C TYR A 63 28.18 15.02 5.77
N ASP A 64 28.33 15.12 7.09
CA ASP A 64 29.55 14.71 7.80
C ASP A 64 30.84 15.25 7.14
N THR A 65 30.89 16.58 6.94
CA THR A 65 31.98 17.32 6.27
C THR A 65 32.18 17.05 4.76
N ARG A 66 31.54 16.02 4.18
CA ARG A 66 31.59 15.73 2.74
C ARG A 66 30.50 16.50 1.98
N ILE A 67 30.85 17.03 0.81
CA ILE A 67 29.88 17.63 -0.12
C ILE A 67 29.01 16.54 -0.73
N VAL A 68 27.69 16.66 -0.56
CA VAL A 68 26.69 15.77 -1.16
C VAL A 68 25.95 16.50 -2.28
N LYS A 69 25.65 15.80 -3.37
CA LYS A 69 24.99 16.44 -4.53
C LYS A 69 23.52 16.72 -4.26
N HIS A 70 22.78 15.75 -3.75
CA HIS A 70 21.37 15.91 -3.43
C HIS A 70 20.96 14.99 -2.29
N LEU A 71 20.29 15.58 -1.30
CA LEU A 71 19.95 14.94 -0.04
C LEU A 71 18.43 14.92 0.12
N ASN A 72 17.86 13.75 0.41
CA ASN A 72 16.44 13.56 0.63
C ASN A 72 16.16 12.91 1.96
N PHE A 73 15.12 13.38 2.62
CA PHE A 73 14.45 12.69 3.71
C PHE A 73 13.27 11.91 3.15
N VAL A 74 13.36 10.59 3.20
CA VAL A 74 12.33 9.70 2.68
C VAL A 74 11.66 8.98 3.83
N THR A 75 10.33 9.08 3.88
CA THR A 75 9.50 8.35 4.84
C THR A 75 8.70 7.29 4.10
N LEU A 76 8.90 6.04 4.46
CA LEU A 76 8.09 4.91 4.03
C LEU A 76 7.22 4.49 5.21
N ASN A 77 5.90 4.59 5.06
CA ASN A 77 4.97 4.06 6.04
C ASN A 77 4.31 2.82 5.44
N ILE A 78 4.34 1.71 6.18
CA ILE A 78 3.66 0.47 5.81
C ILE A 78 2.61 0.19 6.88
N THR A 79 1.36 -0.06 6.48
CA THR A 79 0.26 -0.37 7.40
C THR A 79 -0.29 -1.76 7.12
N ASN A 80 -0.52 -2.54 8.17
CA ASN A 80 -1.19 -3.83 8.08
C ASN A 80 -2.72 -3.63 7.97
N GLU A 81 -3.25 -3.72 6.75
CA GLU A 81 -4.70 -3.62 6.46
C GLU A 81 -5.44 -4.95 6.70
N SER A 82 -4.71 -6.01 7.00
CA SER A 82 -5.28 -7.34 7.20
C SER A 82 -6.01 -7.43 8.54
N ASN A 83 -6.96 -8.36 8.64
CA ASN A 83 -7.61 -8.69 9.91
C ASN A 83 -6.81 -9.67 10.79
N SER A 84 -5.55 -9.93 10.42
CA SER A 84 -4.66 -10.88 11.08
C SER A 84 -3.37 -10.19 11.52
N ASP A 85 -2.78 -10.70 12.59
CA ASP A 85 -1.45 -10.27 13.06
C ASP A 85 -0.37 -11.10 12.35
N PHE A 86 0.82 -10.53 12.21
CA PHE A 86 1.96 -11.19 11.56
C PHE A 86 3.19 -11.12 12.43
N GLU A 87 3.94 -12.22 12.50
CA GLU A 87 5.21 -12.27 13.21
C GLU A 87 6.39 -12.40 12.24
N ASN A 88 7.56 -11.88 12.62
CA ASN A 88 8.82 -11.99 11.89
C ASN A 88 8.68 -11.61 10.41
N VAL A 89 8.16 -10.40 10.16
CA VAL A 89 8.03 -9.88 8.80
C VAL A 89 9.33 -9.18 8.42
N VAL A 90 10.01 -9.69 7.39
CA VAL A 90 11.22 -9.05 6.86
C VAL A 90 10.82 -8.01 5.81
N VAL A 91 11.18 -6.76 6.08
CA VAL A 91 11.04 -5.66 5.12
C VAL A 91 12.42 -5.34 4.59
N LYS A 92 12.59 -5.48 3.28
CA LYS A 92 13.83 -5.07 2.62
C LYS A 92 13.59 -3.72 2.00
N CYS A 93 14.53 -2.79 2.14
CA CYS A 93 14.57 -1.58 1.33
C CYS A 93 15.90 -1.51 0.60
N TRP A 94 15.82 -1.15 -0.68
CA TRP A 94 17.01 -0.79 -1.44
C TRP A 94 16.78 0.45 -2.28
N VAL A 95 17.90 1.08 -2.64
CA VAL A 95 17.92 2.26 -3.48
C VAL A 95 18.53 1.96 -4.85
N ASP A 96 18.33 2.85 -5.80
CA ASP A 96 18.91 2.74 -7.13
C ASP A 96 20.43 2.86 -7.14
N VAL A 97 21.03 2.58 -8.30
CA VAL A 97 22.49 2.54 -8.50
C VAL A 97 23.15 3.87 -8.11
N ASN A 98 22.48 5.00 -8.33
CA ASN A 98 23.03 6.33 -8.11
C ASN A 98 22.66 6.91 -6.74
N SER A 99 22.19 6.08 -5.80
CA SER A 99 21.79 6.51 -4.48
C SER A 99 22.42 5.64 -3.38
N GLN A 100 22.46 6.16 -2.16
CA GLN A 100 22.88 5.40 -0.97
C GLN A 100 22.17 5.87 0.29
N PHE A 101 22.00 4.97 1.26
CA PHE A 101 21.51 5.33 2.59
C PHE A 101 22.65 5.95 3.41
N LEU A 102 22.39 7.13 3.98
CA LEU A 102 23.30 7.83 4.89
C LEU A 102 22.90 7.66 6.35
N SER A 103 21.59 7.64 6.60
CA SER A 103 20.99 7.42 7.91
C SER A 103 19.63 6.76 7.74
N PHE A 104 19.22 5.97 8.73
CA PHE A 104 17.96 5.27 8.71
C PHE A 104 17.47 5.03 10.13
N ASN A 105 16.15 4.99 10.30
CA ASN A 105 15.50 4.46 11.50
C ASN A 105 14.16 3.83 11.13
N ALA A 106 13.65 2.97 12.01
CA ALA A 106 12.35 2.36 11.85
C ALA A 106 11.69 2.21 13.22
N PHE A 107 10.38 2.44 13.30
CA PHE A 107 9.62 2.28 14.54
C PHE A 107 8.15 1.92 14.29
N HIS A 108 7.54 1.28 15.29
CA HIS A 108 6.07 1.10 15.33
C HIS A 108 5.40 2.42 15.67
N ASP A 109 4.41 2.85 14.89
CA ASP A 109 3.74 4.13 15.11
C ASP A 109 2.91 4.12 16.41
N ASN A 110 2.27 2.99 16.71
CA ASN A 110 1.41 2.87 17.90
C ASN A 110 2.19 2.81 19.21
N TYR A 111 3.32 2.10 19.23
CA TYR A 111 4.10 1.85 20.45
C TYR A 111 5.37 2.69 20.56
N ARG A 112 5.75 3.39 19.47
CA ARG A 112 7.00 4.15 19.35
C ARG A 112 8.25 3.33 19.68
N THR A 113 8.20 2.02 19.47
CA THR A 113 9.31 1.11 19.68
C THR A 113 10.15 1.04 18.42
N ASN A 114 11.47 1.19 18.57
CA ASN A 114 12.40 1.06 17.46
C ASN A 114 12.42 -0.38 16.95
N ILE A 115 12.44 -0.52 15.63
CA ILE A 115 12.60 -1.79 14.95
C ILE A 115 14.07 -1.95 14.62
N LYS A 116 14.61 -3.10 14.99
CA LYS A 116 16.01 -3.42 14.74
C LYS A 116 16.20 -3.76 13.27
N LEU A 117 17.35 -3.36 12.74
CA LEU A 117 17.89 -3.97 11.53
C LEU A 117 18.21 -5.45 11.77
N GLU A 118 18.54 -6.15 10.69
CA GLU A 118 19.20 -7.46 10.76
C GLU A 118 20.35 -7.46 11.79
N ASP A 119 20.40 -8.52 12.61
CA ASP A 119 21.27 -8.61 13.79
C ASP A 119 22.76 -8.36 13.47
N ASN A 120 23.19 -8.66 12.24
CA ASN A 120 24.59 -8.64 11.83
C ASN A 120 24.97 -7.39 11.01
N PHE A 121 24.02 -6.48 10.74
CA PHE A 121 24.24 -5.37 9.81
C PHE A 121 25.43 -4.49 10.21
N TYR A 122 25.50 -4.09 11.49
CA TYR A 122 26.56 -3.22 11.97
C TYR A 122 27.92 -3.91 12.02
N GLU A 123 27.94 -5.20 12.35
CA GLU A 123 29.16 -6.02 12.34
C GLU A 123 29.72 -6.13 10.92
N GLU A 124 28.87 -6.50 9.95
CA GLU A 124 29.24 -6.61 8.55
C GLU A 124 29.72 -5.26 8.00
N ARG A 125 29.00 -4.16 8.28
CA ARG A 125 29.41 -2.82 7.88
C ARG A 125 30.78 -2.46 8.43
N ASN A 126 31.01 -2.66 9.73
CA ASN A 126 32.28 -2.32 10.37
C ASN A 126 33.42 -3.18 9.83
N ARG A 127 33.18 -4.47 9.58
CA ARG A 127 34.15 -5.37 8.95
C ARG A 127 34.60 -4.82 7.59
N ARG A 128 33.65 -4.38 6.75
CA ARG A 128 33.98 -3.81 5.43
C ARG A 128 34.72 -2.48 5.50
N VAL A 129 34.41 -1.63 6.47
CA VAL A 129 35.16 -0.39 6.70
C VAL A 129 36.61 -0.72 7.06
N ASN A 130 36.84 -1.68 7.96
CA ASN A 130 38.19 -2.10 8.34
C ASN A 130 38.96 -2.70 7.14
N GLU A 131 38.31 -3.52 6.30
CA GLU A 131 38.92 -4.06 5.07
C GLU A 131 39.40 -2.94 4.13
N ILE A 132 38.63 -1.86 4.00
CA ILE A 132 38.99 -0.68 3.19
C ILE A 132 40.19 0.06 3.80
N ASP A 133 40.17 0.26 5.12
CA ASP A 133 41.23 0.98 5.83
C ASP A 133 42.56 0.22 5.80
N GLU A 134 42.51 -1.10 5.99
CA GLU A 134 43.68 -1.99 5.87
C GLU A 134 44.25 -1.97 4.45
N TYR A 135 43.41 -2.07 3.43
CA TYR A 135 43.83 -1.96 2.03
C TYR A 135 44.52 -0.61 1.75
N ASN A 136 43.94 0.50 2.23
CA ASN A 136 44.52 1.84 2.05
C ASN A 136 45.86 2.00 2.80
N ALA A 137 46.02 1.35 3.96
CA ALA A 137 47.25 1.37 4.74
C ALA A 137 48.38 0.52 4.14
N GLN A 138 48.04 -0.63 3.53
CA GLN A 138 49.01 -1.62 3.04
C GLN A 138 49.55 -1.37 1.63
N LYS A 139 49.09 -0.33 0.91
CA LYS A 139 49.59 0.08 -0.42
C LYS A 139 50.07 -1.09 -1.32
N ASN A 140 49.11 -1.90 -1.78
CA ASN A 140 49.25 -2.85 -2.91
C ASN A 140 49.98 -4.20 -2.68
N GLU A 141 50.18 -4.71 -1.46
CA GLU A 141 50.88 -6.00 -1.26
C GLU A 141 49.98 -7.26 -1.21
N GLY A 142 48.82 -7.31 -1.87
CA GLY A 142 47.97 -8.51 -1.87
C GLY A 142 47.06 -8.70 -3.10
N ASP A 143 46.57 -9.93 -3.27
CA ASP A 143 45.62 -10.40 -4.32
C ASP A 143 44.18 -9.84 -4.17
N ILE A 144 43.96 -8.85 -3.31
CA ILE A 144 42.60 -8.36 -3.01
C ILE A 144 42.19 -7.32 -4.05
N ASP A 145 41.11 -7.60 -4.79
CA ASP A 145 40.55 -6.66 -5.78
C ASP A 145 39.86 -5.47 -5.07
N PRO A 146 40.38 -4.23 -5.21
CA PRO A 146 39.81 -3.04 -4.56
C PRO A 146 38.39 -2.75 -5.03
N GLN A 147 38.05 -3.15 -6.26
CA GLN A 147 36.71 -2.98 -6.80
C GLN A 147 35.71 -3.89 -6.07
N GLU A 148 36.12 -5.10 -5.72
CA GLU A 148 35.28 -6.04 -4.98
C GLU A 148 34.92 -5.50 -3.59
N ILE A 149 35.91 -5.04 -2.82
CA ILE A 149 35.68 -4.46 -1.49
C ILE A 149 34.72 -3.26 -1.60
N THR A 150 34.97 -2.37 -2.55
CA THR A 150 34.15 -1.17 -2.78
C THR A 150 32.73 -1.54 -3.17
N ASN A 151 32.55 -2.54 -4.03
CA ASN A 151 31.23 -3.02 -4.46
C ASN A 151 30.46 -3.64 -3.30
N ASN A 152 31.12 -4.45 -2.47
CA ASN A 152 30.52 -5.07 -1.29
C ASN A 152 30.09 -4.03 -0.25
N TYR A 153 30.95 -3.04 0.01
CA TYR A 153 30.61 -1.93 0.90
C TYR A 153 29.42 -1.11 0.37
N ASN A 154 29.44 -0.78 -0.93
CA ASN A 154 28.33 -0.08 -1.58
C ASN A 154 27.03 -0.89 -1.56
N PHE A 155 27.11 -2.22 -1.65
CA PHE A 155 25.95 -3.09 -1.55
C PHE A 155 25.28 -2.96 -0.17
N ILE A 156 26.05 -2.98 0.92
CA ILE A 156 25.53 -2.82 2.28
C ILE A 156 24.88 -1.44 2.47
N LEU A 157 25.47 -0.37 1.93
CA LEU A 157 24.90 0.98 2.02
C LEU A 157 23.66 1.20 1.16
N LYS A 158 23.37 0.28 0.23
CA LYS A 158 22.21 0.36 -0.67
C LYS A 158 21.09 -0.58 -0.30
N ASN A 159 21.32 -1.55 0.58
CA ASN A 159 20.37 -2.59 0.95
C ASN A 159 20.24 -2.66 2.46
N LEU A 160 19.03 -2.47 2.97
CA LEU A 160 18.70 -2.55 4.39
C LEU A 160 17.59 -3.57 4.59
N GLU A 161 17.75 -4.41 5.60
CA GLU A 161 16.74 -5.39 5.99
C GLU A 161 16.32 -5.13 7.44
N TRP A 162 15.02 -4.99 7.68
CA TRP A 162 14.44 -4.92 9.02
C TRP A 162 13.63 -6.16 9.32
N ASN A 163 13.81 -6.68 10.53
CA ASN A 163 12.98 -7.72 11.07
C ASN A 163 11.91 -7.09 11.97
N VAL A 164 10.66 -7.09 11.52
CA VAL A 164 9.51 -6.64 12.32
C VAL A 164 8.98 -7.83 13.11
N PRO A 165 9.23 -7.92 14.43
CA PRO A 165 8.96 -9.12 15.20
C PRO A 165 7.46 -9.43 15.31
N VAL A 166 6.64 -8.40 15.52
CA VAL A 166 5.18 -8.50 15.60
C VAL A 166 4.58 -7.30 14.90
N TRP A 167 3.67 -7.54 13.96
CA TRP A 167 2.95 -6.54 13.20
C TRP A 167 1.46 -6.77 13.36
N ASN A 168 0.88 -6.06 14.32
CA ASN A 168 -0.53 -6.23 14.69
C ASN A 168 -1.46 -5.71 13.59
N ARG A 169 -2.73 -6.15 13.60
CA ARG A 169 -3.80 -5.63 12.75
C ARG A 169 -3.93 -4.12 12.91
N LYS A 170 -4.03 -3.41 11.79
CA LYS A 170 -4.12 -1.94 11.71
C LYS A 170 -2.93 -1.20 12.33
N ASP A 171 -1.86 -1.92 12.65
CA ASP A 171 -0.62 -1.30 13.09
C ASP A 171 0.20 -0.85 11.88
N SER A 172 0.92 0.24 12.07
CA SER A 172 1.75 0.84 11.04
C SER A 172 3.18 0.98 11.53
N VAL A 173 4.09 0.77 10.60
CA VAL A 173 5.53 0.90 10.81
C VAL A 173 6.02 2.01 9.90
N THR A 174 6.73 2.96 10.49
CA THR A 174 7.38 4.04 9.77
C THR A 174 8.88 3.78 9.70
N PHE A 175 9.39 3.78 8.48
CA PHE A 175 10.80 3.77 8.15
C PHE A 175 11.19 5.16 7.65
N ASN A 176 12.21 5.78 8.23
CA ASN A 176 12.76 7.03 7.72
C ASN A 176 14.19 6.83 7.26
N PHE A 177 14.52 7.54 6.18
CA PHE A 177 15.79 7.45 5.49
C PHE A 177 16.32 8.85 5.22
N ILE A 178 17.63 9.02 5.38
CA ILE A 178 18.38 10.07 4.71
C ILE A 178 19.08 9.40 3.54
N ILE A 179 18.73 9.80 2.33
CA ILE A 179 19.24 9.21 1.09
C ILE A 179 19.96 10.29 0.30
N GLU A 180 21.20 10.01 -0.09
CA GLU A 180 21.92 10.82 -1.07
C GLU A 180 21.70 10.24 -2.47
N ASN A 181 21.57 11.14 -3.46
CA ASN A 181 21.65 10.78 -4.87
C ASN A 181 22.84 11.50 -5.54
N PHE A 182 23.70 10.74 -6.21
CA PHE A 182 24.93 11.21 -6.84
C PHE A 182 24.72 11.91 -8.18
N ASN A 183 23.51 11.90 -8.73
CA ASN A 183 23.15 12.60 -9.96
C ASN A 183 22.40 13.91 -9.72
N GLY A 184 21.99 14.18 -8.48
CA GLY A 184 21.17 15.35 -8.17
C GLY A 184 19.67 15.09 -8.31
N GLU A 185 19.26 13.83 -8.45
CA GLU A 185 17.89 13.41 -8.75
C GLU A 185 17.17 12.88 -7.51
N VAL A 186 15.83 12.86 -7.54
CA VAL A 186 15.05 12.22 -6.47
C VAL A 186 15.36 10.72 -6.46
N PRO A 187 15.79 10.13 -5.33
CA PRO A 187 16.19 8.74 -5.27
C PRO A 187 15.00 7.80 -5.46
N ILE A 188 15.25 6.60 -5.99
CA ILE A 188 14.23 5.56 -6.13
C ILE A 188 14.36 4.60 -4.95
N LEU A 189 13.33 4.56 -4.09
CA LEU A 189 13.24 3.61 -2.98
C LEU A 189 12.32 2.43 -3.33
N MET A 190 12.90 1.24 -3.40
CA MET A 190 12.19 -0.03 -3.57
C MET A 190 12.14 -0.77 -2.24
N HIS A 191 11.03 -1.48 -1.97
CA HIS A 191 10.77 -2.00 -0.64
C HIS A 191 9.85 -3.25 -0.63
N PRO A 192 10.29 -4.41 -1.12
CA PRO A 192 9.46 -5.61 -1.06
C PRO A 192 9.34 -6.14 0.37
N ILE A 193 8.28 -6.91 0.58
CA ILE A 193 8.10 -7.71 1.79
C ILE A 193 8.29 -9.17 1.40
N GLU A 194 9.29 -9.84 1.97
CA GLU A 194 9.61 -11.23 1.69
C GLU A 194 8.81 -12.18 2.59
N LYS A 195 7.48 -12.20 2.42
CA LYS A 195 6.63 -13.17 3.14
C LYS A 195 5.50 -13.68 2.25
N LYS A 196 5.43 -15.01 2.14
CA LYS A 196 4.43 -15.69 1.32
C LYS A 196 3.02 -15.27 1.72
N GLY A 197 2.22 -14.89 0.73
CA GLY A 197 0.81 -14.53 0.93
C GLY A 197 0.58 -13.07 1.36
N ILE A 198 1.64 -12.28 1.57
CA ILE A 198 1.54 -10.83 1.77
C ILE A 198 1.50 -10.13 0.41
N LYS A 199 0.49 -9.30 0.21
CA LYS A 199 0.38 -8.41 -0.95
C LYS A 199 0.58 -6.97 -0.49
N LEU A 200 1.61 -6.34 -1.04
CA LEU A 200 1.91 -4.94 -0.82
C LEU A 200 1.22 -4.09 -1.89
N ILE A 201 0.47 -3.07 -1.48
CA ILE A 201 -0.23 -2.16 -2.40
C ILE A 201 -0.12 -0.70 -1.93
N GLU A 202 -0.12 0.24 -2.86
CA GLU A 202 -0.01 1.66 -2.52
C GLU A 202 -1.30 2.16 -1.84
N ALA A 203 -1.19 2.89 -0.74
CA ALA A 203 -2.32 3.33 0.08
C ALA A 203 -3.33 4.16 -0.72
N GLU A 204 -2.85 5.08 -1.58
CA GLU A 204 -3.70 5.88 -2.45
C GLU A 204 -4.53 5.00 -3.41
N SER A 205 -3.98 3.86 -3.84
CA SER A 205 -4.67 2.91 -4.69
C SER A 205 -5.81 2.19 -3.96
N ILE A 206 -5.72 2.02 -2.63
CA ILE A 206 -6.78 1.41 -1.81
C ILE A 206 -7.96 2.36 -1.71
N ASP A 207 -7.70 3.59 -1.27
CA ASP A 207 -8.75 4.57 -1.02
C ASP A 207 -9.48 4.92 -2.31
N ARG A 208 -8.73 5.19 -3.39
CA ARG A 208 -9.31 5.44 -4.72
C ARG A 208 -10.09 4.23 -5.23
N ARG A 209 -9.58 3.00 -5.03
CA ARG A 209 -10.28 1.78 -5.48
C ARG A 209 -11.56 1.54 -4.69
N ASN A 210 -11.52 1.61 -3.37
CA ASN A 210 -12.67 1.35 -2.50
C ASN A 210 -13.75 2.43 -2.67
N THR A 211 -13.36 3.71 -2.71
CA THR A 211 -14.32 4.81 -2.94
C THR A 211 -14.94 4.74 -4.33
N ARG A 212 -14.16 4.43 -5.37
CA ARG A 212 -14.68 4.28 -6.74
C ARG A 212 -15.60 3.06 -6.85
N LEU A 213 -15.17 1.90 -6.36
CA LEU A 213 -15.97 0.68 -6.36
C LEU A 213 -17.31 0.89 -5.64
N GLY A 214 -17.27 1.39 -4.42
CA GLY A 214 -18.48 1.62 -3.61
C GLY A 214 -19.46 2.56 -4.28
N LYS A 215 -18.99 3.71 -4.78
CA LYS A 215 -19.85 4.69 -5.46
C LYS A 215 -20.50 4.12 -6.72
N TRP A 216 -19.73 3.47 -7.59
CA TRP A 216 -20.28 2.91 -8.83
C TRP A 216 -21.19 1.71 -8.60
N MET A 217 -20.89 0.86 -7.61
CA MET A 217 -21.80 -0.23 -7.20
C MET A 217 -23.15 0.30 -6.76
N ILE A 218 -23.16 1.32 -5.89
CA ILE A 218 -24.41 1.93 -5.40
C ILE A 218 -25.18 2.56 -6.55
N ILE A 219 -24.52 3.36 -7.39
CA ILE A 219 -25.16 4.07 -8.51
C ILE A 219 -25.75 3.08 -9.52
N LEU A 220 -24.96 2.11 -10.02
CA LEU A 220 -25.41 1.16 -11.04
C LEU A 220 -26.51 0.24 -10.49
N GLY A 221 -26.36 -0.22 -9.25
CA GLY A 221 -27.36 -1.05 -8.60
C GLY A 221 -28.71 -0.34 -8.46
N HIS A 222 -28.70 0.91 -7.97
CA HIS A 222 -29.93 1.69 -7.82
C HIS A 222 -30.53 2.10 -9.16
N LEU A 223 -29.71 2.36 -10.18
CA LEU A 223 -30.20 2.69 -11.51
C LEU A 223 -30.98 1.52 -12.14
N VAL A 224 -30.46 0.30 -12.03
CA VAL A 224 -31.19 -0.90 -12.49
C VAL A 224 -32.46 -1.13 -11.67
N TYR A 225 -32.37 -0.99 -10.35
CA TYR A 225 -33.53 -1.11 -9.49
C TYR A 225 -34.62 -0.08 -9.84
N ALA A 226 -34.25 1.18 -10.03
CA ALA A 226 -35.17 2.25 -10.43
C ALA A 226 -35.82 1.97 -11.78
N LEU A 227 -35.05 1.49 -12.77
CA LEU A 227 -35.59 1.06 -14.07
C LEU A 227 -36.62 -0.05 -13.91
N CYS A 228 -36.33 -1.10 -13.13
CA CYS A 228 -37.29 -2.17 -12.86
C CYS A 228 -38.57 -1.64 -12.19
N VAL A 229 -38.44 -0.72 -11.22
CA VAL A 229 -39.58 -0.11 -10.52
C VAL A 229 -40.44 0.68 -11.49
N CYS A 230 -39.84 1.54 -12.31
CA CYS A 230 -40.55 2.31 -13.32
C CYS A 230 -41.32 1.40 -14.29
N THR A 231 -40.67 0.38 -14.87
CA THR A 231 -41.31 -0.49 -15.88
C THR A 231 -42.58 -1.17 -15.38
N ILE A 232 -42.64 -1.53 -14.09
CA ILE A 232 -43.81 -2.21 -13.52
C ILE A 232 -44.83 -1.22 -12.96
N LEU A 233 -44.43 -0.02 -12.49
CA LEU A 233 -45.40 1.03 -12.16
C LEU A 233 -46.23 1.46 -13.38
N PHE A 234 -45.69 1.28 -14.58
CA PHE A 234 -46.40 1.48 -15.84
C PHE A 234 -47.14 0.22 -16.34
N SER A 235 -47.11 -0.89 -15.62
CA SER A 235 -47.92 -2.07 -15.95
C SER A 235 -49.27 -2.00 -15.22
N GLU A 236 -50.37 -2.17 -15.96
CA GLU A 236 -51.72 -1.94 -15.43
C GLU A 236 -52.21 -3.01 -14.43
N ASN A 237 -51.43 -4.08 -14.17
CA ASN A 237 -51.83 -5.19 -13.30
C ASN A 237 -50.68 -5.62 -12.39
N ILE A 238 -50.48 -4.92 -11.28
CA ILE A 238 -49.49 -5.29 -10.26
C ILE A 238 -50.10 -6.35 -9.34
N GLU A 239 -49.70 -7.61 -9.53
CA GLU A 239 -50.07 -8.71 -8.66
C GLU A 239 -49.13 -8.81 -7.44
N LYS A 240 -49.55 -9.53 -6.39
CA LYS A 240 -48.72 -9.73 -5.18
C LYS A 240 -47.36 -10.39 -5.48
N LYS A 241 -47.30 -11.21 -6.54
CA LYS A 241 -46.05 -11.85 -6.99
C LYS A 241 -45.01 -10.82 -7.47
N ASP A 242 -45.46 -9.71 -8.05
CA ASP A 242 -44.58 -8.67 -8.60
C ASP A 242 -43.87 -7.91 -7.48
N LEU A 243 -44.54 -7.69 -6.36
CA LEU A 243 -43.97 -7.04 -5.16
C LEU A 243 -42.91 -7.90 -4.46
N ILE A 244 -43.06 -9.23 -4.49
CA ILE A 244 -42.05 -10.16 -3.99
C ILE A 244 -40.81 -10.11 -4.88
N ILE A 245 -40.99 -10.14 -6.20
CA ILE A 245 -39.91 -10.00 -7.18
C ILE A 245 -39.17 -8.67 -6.98
N PHE A 246 -39.87 -7.58 -6.67
CA PHE A 246 -39.26 -6.29 -6.36
C PHE A 246 -38.41 -6.27 -5.10
N SER A 247 -38.89 -6.90 -4.05
CA SER A 247 -38.16 -6.97 -2.78
C SER A 247 -36.85 -7.73 -2.98
N ILE A 248 -36.89 -8.80 -3.80
CA ILE A 248 -35.71 -9.57 -4.19
C ILE A 248 -34.76 -8.73 -5.06
N LEU A 249 -35.27 -8.06 -6.11
CA LEU A 249 -34.46 -7.20 -6.98
C LEU A 249 -33.83 -6.02 -6.25
N GLY A 250 -34.56 -5.39 -5.31
CA GLY A 250 -34.05 -4.34 -4.45
C GLY A 250 -32.94 -4.83 -3.53
N GLY A 251 -33.13 -6.00 -2.90
CA GLY A 251 -32.09 -6.64 -2.10
C GLY A 251 -30.84 -7.01 -2.91
N LEU A 252 -31.03 -7.42 -4.17
CA LEU A 252 -29.94 -7.78 -5.08
C LEU A 252 -29.35 -6.59 -5.84
N SER A 253 -29.87 -5.38 -5.69
CA SER A 253 -29.43 -4.20 -6.47
C SER A 253 -27.93 -3.96 -6.35
N LEU A 254 -27.35 -4.05 -5.14
CA LEU A 254 -25.91 -3.89 -4.93
C LEU A 254 -25.07 -4.99 -5.61
N TRP A 255 -25.60 -6.21 -5.68
CA TRP A 255 -24.97 -7.33 -6.38
C TRP A 255 -24.99 -7.15 -7.90
N ILE A 256 -26.14 -6.72 -8.42
CA ILE A 256 -26.29 -6.36 -9.83
C ILE A 256 -25.32 -5.22 -10.17
N GLY A 257 -25.22 -4.20 -9.31
CA GLY A 257 -24.26 -3.10 -9.46
C GLY A 257 -22.80 -3.57 -9.46
N LEU A 258 -22.42 -4.48 -8.54
CA LEU A 258 -21.09 -5.09 -8.52
C LEU A 258 -20.79 -5.91 -9.78
N LEU A 259 -21.75 -6.72 -10.22
CA LEU A 259 -21.63 -7.56 -11.40
C LEU A 259 -21.46 -6.70 -12.66
N LEU A 260 -22.30 -5.68 -12.83
CA LEU A 260 -22.19 -4.72 -13.94
C LEU A 260 -20.86 -3.98 -13.92
N TYR A 261 -20.41 -3.52 -12.74
CA TYR A 261 -19.11 -2.88 -12.60
C TYR A 261 -17.96 -3.83 -13.01
N LYS A 262 -18.01 -5.10 -12.59
CA LYS A 262 -16.99 -6.10 -12.93
C LYS A 262 -16.96 -6.43 -14.41
N ILE A 263 -18.13 -6.57 -15.04
CA ILE A 263 -18.25 -6.74 -16.49
C ILE A 263 -17.63 -5.52 -17.20
N PHE A 264 -17.94 -4.30 -16.75
CA PHE A 264 -17.39 -3.09 -17.34
C PHE A 264 -15.86 -3.01 -17.20
N GLU A 265 -15.29 -3.34 -16.04
CA GLU A 265 -13.83 -3.42 -15.86
C GLU A 265 -13.20 -4.48 -16.78
N TYR A 266 -13.83 -5.65 -16.88
CA TYR A 266 -13.36 -6.73 -17.75
C TYR A 266 -13.33 -6.30 -19.22
N ILE A 267 -14.44 -5.72 -19.72
CA ILE A 267 -14.52 -5.16 -21.07
C ILE A 267 -13.44 -4.10 -21.28
N LYS A 268 -13.28 -3.16 -20.36
CA LYS A 268 -12.27 -2.11 -20.45
C LYS A 268 -10.85 -2.66 -20.49
N SER A 269 -10.56 -3.74 -19.76
CA SER A 269 -9.25 -4.39 -19.77
C SER A 269 -8.96 -5.11 -21.08
N PHE A 270 -10.00 -5.58 -21.79
CA PHE A 270 -9.86 -6.24 -23.08
C PHE A 270 -9.51 -5.27 -24.22
N PHE A 271 -9.94 -4.01 -24.12
CA PHE A 271 -9.67 -2.96 -25.10
C PHE A 271 -8.39 -2.13 -24.81
N LYS A 272 -7.62 -2.51 -23.79
CA LYS A 272 -6.32 -1.92 -23.47
C LYS A 272 -5.20 -2.85 -23.92
#